data_AF-A0A7C4V0Y4-F1
#
_entry.id   AF-A0A7C4V0Y4-F1
#
_cell.length_a   1.000
_cell.length_b   1.000
_cell.length_c   1.000
_cell.angle_alpha   90.00
_cell.angle_beta   90.00
_cell.angle_gamma   90.00
#
_symmetry.space_group_name_H-M   'P 1'
#
loop_
_entity.id
_entity.type
_entity.pdbx_description
1 polymer ?
#
loop_
_entity_poly.entity_id
_entity_poly.type
_entity_poly.pdbx_seq_one_letter_code
_entity_poly.pdbx_strand_id
1 'polypeptide(L)'
;MESENRSLIEPTREVESLLWQIRRLQTWLVVLGISQLSLLVSMVALGVLVASSVERRPQQVGVWPTTVRARRIEVVDSQGRVVAALGEDEKSQSVLRLLTPDGKEGVTLASSGRAGSTLVLRDVEGRTRALLKTDRSGRAELHLLSALGKSVFSTLAGAERGATVHMCDSAGNPRIHLLVAEDGHPGIALSHRDGKRKAVLFVDNQGNPALALSGQSGKSKIVAP
;
A
#
# COMPACT_ATOMS: atom_id res chain seq x y z
N MET A 1 -15.74 -28.35 109.96
CA MET A 1 -15.40 -27.49 108.81
C MET A 1 -14.08 -28.02 108.28
N GLU A 2 -13.95 -28.63 107.12
CA GLU A 2 -14.75 -28.62 105.90
C GLU A 2 -14.53 -29.98 105.21
N SER A 3 -15.61 -30.58 104.72
CA SER A 3 -15.59 -31.78 103.88
C SER A 3 -15.45 -31.36 102.42
N GLU A 4 -14.27 -31.49 101.80
CA GLU A 4 -14.14 -31.34 100.35
C GLU A 4 -14.30 -32.68 99.64
N ASN A 5 -15.52 -32.85 99.15
CA ASN A 5 -15.97 -33.83 98.17
C ASN A 5 -15.20 -33.66 96.86
N ARG A 6 -14.28 -34.58 96.53
CA ARG A 6 -13.73 -34.73 95.18
C ARG A 6 -14.05 -36.12 94.63
N SER A 7 -15.26 -36.26 94.08
CA SER A 7 -15.61 -37.37 93.22
C SER A 7 -14.77 -37.30 91.93
N LEU A 8 -13.74 -38.13 91.84
CA LEU A 8 -13.06 -38.43 90.58
C LEU A 8 -14.03 -39.20 89.70
N ILE A 9 -14.65 -38.51 88.74
CA ILE A 9 -15.43 -39.14 87.69
C ILE A 9 -14.42 -39.87 86.79
N GLU A 10 -14.32 -41.19 86.91
CA GLU A 10 -13.59 -42.00 85.94
C GLU A 10 -14.25 -41.82 84.56
N PRO A 11 -13.51 -41.41 83.52
CA PRO A 11 -14.07 -41.28 82.19
C PRO A 11 -14.53 -42.67 81.72
N THR A 12 -15.82 -42.81 81.43
CA THR A 12 -16.37 -44.03 80.84
C THR A 12 -15.71 -44.29 79.48
N ARG A 13 -15.64 -45.56 79.04
CA ARG A 13 -15.03 -45.95 77.75
C ARG A 13 -15.54 -45.14 76.55
N GLU A 14 -16.76 -44.60 76.63
CA GLU A 14 -17.33 -43.70 75.64
C GLU A 14 -16.56 -42.37 75.54
N VAL A 15 -16.16 -41.77 76.67
CA VAL A 15 -15.37 -40.53 76.73
C VAL A 15 -13.98 -40.72 76.12
N GLU A 16 -13.31 -41.84 76.40
CA GLU A 16 -12.02 -42.15 75.78
C GLU A 16 -12.14 -42.33 74.25
N SER A 17 -13.22 -42.97 73.79
CA SER A 17 -13.49 -43.12 72.36
C SER A 17 -13.73 -41.77 71.66
N LEU A 18 -14.47 -40.87 72.31
CA LEU A 18 -14.74 -39.52 71.80
C LEU A 18 -13.47 -38.68 71.77
N LEU A 19 -12.62 -38.75 72.80
CA LEU A 19 -11.33 -38.05 72.82
C LEU A 19 -10.38 -38.56 71.72
N TRP A 20 -10.39 -39.86 71.44
CA TRP A 20 -9.62 -40.43 70.33
C TRP A 20 -10.15 -39.95 68.97
N GLN A 21 -11.47 -39.92 68.78
CA GLN A 21 -12.09 -39.41 67.56
C GLN A 21 -11.79 -37.92 67.35
N ILE A 22 -11.86 -37.10 68.41
CA ILE A 22 -11.54 -35.67 68.36
C ILE A 22 -10.07 -35.45 67.99
N ARG A 23 -9.13 -36.16 68.63
CA ARG A 23 -7.70 -36.06 68.29
C ARG A 23 -7.44 -36.47 66.85
N ARG A 24 -8.06 -37.56 66.40
CA ARG A 24 -7.94 -38.04 65.01
C ARG A 24 -8.49 -37.02 64.03
N LEU A 25 -9.66 -36.44 64.28
CA LEU A 25 -10.25 -35.37 63.47
C LEU A 25 -9.36 -34.12 63.44
N GLN A 26 -8.78 -33.74 64.58
CA GLN A 26 -7.83 -32.62 64.66
C GLN A 26 -6.57 -32.88 63.83
N THR A 27 -6.03 -34.11 63.85
CA THR A 27 -4.91 -34.50 62.98
C THR A 27 -5.28 -34.40 61.50
N TRP A 28 -6.45 -34.89 61.11
CA TRP A 28 -6.93 -34.79 59.72
C TRP A 28 -7.13 -33.35 59.27
N LEU A 29 -7.66 -32.47 60.13
CA LEU A 29 -7.83 -31.05 59.83
C LEU A 29 -6.50 -30.33 59.64
N VAL A 30 -5.48 -30.66 60.43
CA VAL A 30 -4.12 -30.11 60.28
C VAL A 30 -3.48 -30.57 58.96
N VAL A 31 -3.59 -31.86 58.62
CA VAL A 31 -3.09 -32.38 57.34
C VAL A 31 -3.81 -31.74 56.15
N LEU A 32 -5.13 -31.57 56.24
CA LEU A 32 -5.91 -30.89 55.20
C LEU A 32 -5.45 -29.44 55.04
N GLY A 33 -5.26 -28.70 56.14
CA GLY A 33 -4.77 -27.32 56.12
C GLY A 33 -3.38 -27.18 55.51
N ILE A 34 -2.45 -28.08 55.85
CA ILE A 34 -1.10 -28.09 55.28
C ILE A 34 -1.16 -28.38 53.76
N SER A 35 -1.99 -29.33 53.33
CA SER A 35 -2.13 -29.66 51.90
C SER A 35 -2.70 -28.49 51.08
N GLN A 36 -3.67 -27.75 51.62
CA GLN A 36 -4.24 -26.56 50.98
C GLN A 36 -3.20 -25.43 50.87
N LEU A 37 -2.38 -25.23 51.91
CA LEU A 37 -1.32 -24.24 51.91
C LEU A 37 -0.24 -24.55 50.87
N SER A 38 0.19 -25.81 50.76
CA SER A 38 1.14 -26.25 49.73
C SER A 38 0.60 -26.02 48.32
N LEU A 39 -0.68 -26.32 48.06
CA LEU A 39 -1.32 -26.08 46.77
C LEU A 39 -1.30 -24.58 46.40
N LEU A 40 -1.56 -23.71 47.37
CA LEU A 40 -1.58 -22.26 47.19
C LEU A 40 -0.18 -21.71 46.88
N VAL A 41 0.85 -22.19 47.59
CA VAL A 41 2.25 -21.82 47.32
C VAL A 41 2.69 -22.29 45.94
N SER A 42 2.34 -23.50 45.52
CA SER A 42 2.63 -24.01 44.18
C SER A 42 1.94 -23.21 43.08
N MET A 43 0.69 -22.81 43.28
CA MET A 43 -0.05 -21.95 42.34
C MET A 43 0.59 -20.57 42.19
N VAL A 44 1.03 -19.95 43.29
CA VAL A 44 1.73 -18.66 43.26
C VAL A 44 3.09 -18.79 42.59
N ALA A 45 3.86 -19.85 42.90
CA ALA A 45 5.14 -20.11 42.26
C ALA A 45 4.97 -20.33 40.75
N LEU A 46 3.94 -21.06 40.33
CA LEU A 46 3.60 -21.26 38.92
C LEU A 46 3.17 -19.95 38.25
N GLY A 47 2.37 -19.12 38.91
CA GLY A 47 1.97 -17.81 38.43
C GLY A 47 3.17 -16.86 38.24
N VAL A 48 4.13 -16.86 39.18
CA VAL A 48 5.38 -16.10 39.05
C VAL A 48 6.23 -16.65 37.91
N LEU A 49 6.31 -17.97 37.76
CA LEU A 49 7.05 -18.60 36.65
C LEU A 49 6.43 -18.23 35.30
N VAL A 50 5.10 -18.32 35.16
CA VAL A 50 4.37 -17.95 33.93
C VAL A 50 4.49 -16.46 33.66
N ALA A 51 4.39 -15.59 34.68
CA ALA A 51 4.60 -14.15 34.52
C ALA A 51 6.05 -13.80 34.13
N SER A 52 7.03 -14.59 34.57
CA SER A 52 8.42 -14.47 34.10
C SER A 52 8.67 -15.09 32.72
N SER A 53 7.76 -15.97 32.27
CA SER A 53 7.77 -16.60 30.94
C SER A 53 7.04 -15.76 29.89
N VAL A 54 6.21 -14.80 30.30
CA VAL A 54 5.77 -13.71 29.43
C VAL A 54 7.02 -12.91 29.11
N GLU A 55 7.61 -13.21 27.94
CA GLU A 55 8.80 -12.56 27.41
C GLU A 55 8.77 -11.07 27.75
N ARG A 56 9.72 -10.62 28.58
CA ARG A 56 10.22 -9.26 28.42
C ARG A 56 10.75 -9.23 27.00
N ARG A 57 9.94 -8.76 26.04
CA ARG A 57 10.42 -8.45 24.70
C ARG A 57 11.68 -7.62 24.93
N PRO A 58 12.87 -8.10 24.57
CA PRO A 58 14.01 -7.21 24.57
C PRO A 58 13.57 -6.05 23.68
N GLN A 59 13.70 -4.82 24.18
CA GLN A 59 13.76 -3.66 23.30
C GLN A 59 14.85 -4.01 22.30
N GLN A 60 14.45 -4.49 21.11
CA GLN A 60 15.37 -4.65 20.02
C GLN A 60 15.87 -3.24 19.76
N VAL A 61 17.11 -2.99 20.17
CA VAL A 61 17.90 -1.88 19.67
C VAL A 61 17.88 -2.08 18.16
N GLY A 62 17.01 -1.34 17.50
CA GLY A 62 16.47 -1.70 16.21
C GLY A 62 17.57 -1.74 15.17
N VAL A 63 18.06 -2.93 14.85
CA VAL A 63 18.65 -3.19 13.55
C VAL A 63 17.46 -3.17 12.60
N TRP A 64 17.12 -1.98 12.10
CA TRP A 64 16.17 -1.85 11.01
C TRP A 64 16.68 -2.76 9.90
N PRO A 65 15.87 -3.72 9.39
CA PRO A 65 16.30 -4.54 8.28
C PRO A 65 16.67 -3.59 7.15
N THR A 66 17.94 -3.57 6.77
CA THR A 66 18.46 -2.74 5.67
C THR A 66 17.96 -3.25 4.32
N THR A 67 17.49 -4.50 4.28
CA THR A 67 16.88 -5.11 3.10
C THR A 67 15.74 -6.03 3.51
N VAL A 68 14.58 -5.84 2.88
CA VAL A 68 13.46 -6.79 2.92
C VAL A 68 13.41 -7.51 1.57
N ARG A 69 13.60 -8.83 1.58
CA ARG A 69 13.48 -9.67 0.38
C ARG A 69 12.20 -10.50 0.49
N ALA A 70 11.24 -10.22 -0.37
CA ALA A 70 10.00 -10.96 -0.49
C ALA A 70 9.60 -11.05 -1.96
N ARG A 71 8.84 -12.08 -2.33
CA ARG A 71 8.22 -12.16 -3.66
C ARG A 71 7.08 -11.16 -3.81
N ARG A 72 6.42 -10.83 -2.69
CA ARG A 72 5.28 -9.94 -2.61
C ARG A 72 5.29 -9.24 -1.25
N ILE A 73 4.99 -7.95 -1.27
CA ILE A 73 4.78 -7.13 -0.08
C ILE A 73 3.39 -6.53 -0.22
N GLU A 74 2.53 -6.73 0.78
CA GLU A 74 1.20 -6.14 0.84
C GLU A 74 1.13 -5.20 2.04
N VAL A 75 0.56 -4.03 1.81
CA VAL A 75 0.18 -3.09 2.87
C VAL A 75 -1.31 -3.24 3.06
N VAL A 76 -1.73 -3.50 4.31
CA VAL A 76 -3.14 -3.65 4.68
C VAL A 76 -3.63 -2.51 5.56
N ASP A 77 -4.91 -2.19 5.50
CA ASP A 77 -5.57 -1.25 6.42
C ASP A 77 -5.95 -1.91 7.75
N SER A 78 -6.58 -1.15 8.66
CA SER A 78 -7.02 -1.64 9.98
C SER A 78 -8.09 -2.73 9.91
N GLN A 79 -8.75 -2.91 8.77
CA GLN A 79 -9.73 -3.96 8.53
C GLN A 79 -9.11 -5.19 7.86
N GLY A 80 -7.79 -5.17 7.60
CA GLY A 80 -7.06 -6.25 6.92
C GLY A 80 -7.18 -6.22 5.40
N ARG A 81 -7.74 -5.15 4.80
CA ARG A 81 -7.85 -5.02 3.34
C ARG A 81 -6.54 -4.53 2.75
N VAL A 82 -6.11 -5.11 1.63
CA VAL A 82 -4.89 -4.68 0.94
C VAL A 82 -5.12 -3.31 0.28
N VAL A 83 -4.32 -2.31 0.65
CA VAL A 83 -4.34 -0.94 0.10
C VAL A 83 -3.17 -0.67 -0.84
N ALA A 84 -2.10 -1.44 -0.74
CA ALA A 84 -0.99 -1.41 -1.70
C ALA A 84 -0.34 -2.78 -1.83
N ALA A 85 0.21 -3.09 -2.99
CA ALA A 85 0.97 -4.31 -3.22
C ALA A 85 2.18 -4.05 -4.12
N LEU A 86 3.34 -4.57 -3.74
CA LEU A 86 4.56 -4.64 -4.54
C LEU A 86 4.87 -6.10 -4.83
N GLY A 87 5.15 -6.45 -6.08
CA GLY A 87 5.54 -7.81 -6.44
C GLY A 87 5.62 -8.03 -7.95
N GLU A 88 5.54 -9.28 -8.34
CA GLU A 88 5.45 -9.70 -9.74
C GLU A 88 3.98 -9.96 -10.11
N ASP A 89 3.56 -9.55 -11.31
CA ASP A 89 2.24 -9.90 -11.85
C ASP A 89 2.27 -11.18 -12.70
N GLU A 90 1.11 -11.61 -13.19
CA GLU A 90 0.99 -12.84 -14.01
C GLU A 90 1.81 -12.81 -15.30
N LYS A 91 2.27 -11.62 -15.74
CA LYS A 91 3.08 -11.42 -16.94
C LYS A 91 4.57 -11.30 -16.63
N SER A 92 4.97 -11.63 -15.40
CA SER A 92 6.33 -11.43 -14.91
C SER A 92 6.82 -9.99 -14.97
N GLN A 93 5.90 -9.02 -14.82
CA GLN A 93 6.24 -7.61 -14.71
C GLN A 93 6.38 -7.24 -13.24
N SER A 94 7.39 -6.45 -12.91
CA SER A 94 7.50 -5.84 -11.58
C SER A 94 6.43 -4.76 -11.47
N VAL A 95 5.54 -4.89 -10.48
CA VAL A 95 4.39 -4.02 -10.29
C VAL A 95 4.31 -3.48 -8.87
N LEU A 96 3.98 -2.19 -8.77
CA LEU A 96 3.49 -1.54 -7.56
C LEU A 96 2.06 -1.08 -7.83
N ARG A 97 1.12 -1.50 -6.99
CA ARG A 97 -0.31 -1.17 -7.11
C ARG A 97 -0.77 -0.44 -5.86
N LEU A 98 -1.53 0.64 -6.03
CA LEU A 98 -2.33 1.25 -4.97
C LEU A 98 -3.79 0.92 -5.27
N LEU A 99 -4.48 0.37 -4.28
CA LEU A 99 -5.84 -0.11 -4.43
C LEU A 99 -6.84 0.95 -3.93
N THR A 100 -7.99 1.01 -4.59
CA THR A 100 -9.17 1.75 -4.14
C THR A 100 -9.85 1.00 -2.99
N PRO A 101 -10.76 1.65 -2.22
CA PRO A 101 -11.46 0.99 -1.10
C PRO A 101 -12.27 -0.26 -1.46
N ASP A 102 -12.69 -0.39 -2.73
CA ASP A 102 -13.38 -1.56 -3.28
C ASP A 102 -12.41 -2.63 -3.84
N GLY A 103 -11.10 -2.47 -3.63
CA GLY A 103 -10.09 -3.44 -4.02
C GLY A 103 -9.69 -3.39 -5.51
N LYS A 104 -10.14 -2.39 -6.26
CA LYS A 104 -9.66 -2.16 -7.64
C LYS A 104 -8.33 -1.42 -7.64
N GLU A 105 -7.66 -1.39 -8.77
CA GLU A 105 -6.41 -0.65 -8.92
C GLU A 105 -6.68 0.81 -9.24
N GLY A 106 -6.32 1.73 -8.34
CA GLY A 106 -6.37 3.17 -8.59
C GLY A 106 -5.09 3.67 -9.27
N VAL A 107 -3.94 3.14 -8.84
CA VAL A 107 -2.62 3.49 -9.41
C VAL A 107 -1.82 2.22 -9.66
N THR A 108 -1.19 2.13 -10.81
CA THR A 108 -0.28 1.02 -11.16
C THR A 108 1.03 1.59 -11.68
N LEU A 109 2.14 1.21 -11.08
CA LEU A 109 3.47 1.31 -11.69
C LEU A 109 3.86 -0.09 -12.14
N ALA A 110 4.27 -0.23 -13.39
CA ALA A 110 4.73 -1.49 -13.96
C ALA A 110 6.06 -1.26 -14.68
N SER A 111 6.98 -2.21 -14.56
CA SER A 111 8.21 -2.23 -15.36
C SER A 111 8.45 -3.62 -15.92
N SER A 112 8.84 -3.67 -17.18
CA SER A 112 9.19 -4.89 -17.88
C SER A 112 10.37 -4.66 -18.80
N GLY A 113 11.36 -5.56 -18.73
CA GLY A 113 12.50 -5.55 -19.66
C GLY A 113 12.09 -5.64 -21.15
N ARG A 114 10.85 -6.07 -21.46
CA ARG A 114 10.35 -6.18 -22.84
C ARG A 114 9.52 -4.98 -23.32
N ALA A 115 8.95 -4.18 -22.42
CA ALA A 115 7.97 -3.15 -22.79
C ALA A 115 8.30 -1.75 -22.25
N GLY A 116 9.36 -1.64 -21.45
CA GLY A 116 9.71 -0.41 -20.73
C GLY A 116 8.92 -0.27 -19.44
N SER A 117 8.66 0.97 -19.01
CA SER A 117 7.99 1.28 -17.75
C SER A 117 6.70 2.05 -17.99
N THR A 118 5.72 1.88 -17.10
CA THR A 118 4.43 2.58 -17.20
C THR A 118 3.89 2.92 -15.81
N LEU A 119 3.37 4.12 -15.66
CA LEU A 119 2.50 4.56 -14.57
C LEU A 119 1.10 4.75 -15.14
N VAL A 120 0.08 4.18 -14.50
CA VAL A 120 -1.33 4.26 -14.89
C VAL A 120 -2.14 4.81 -13.72
N LEU A 121 -2.98 5.80 -13.99
CA LEU A 121 -3.98 6.33 -13.08
C LEU A 121 -5.38 5.96 -13.58
N ARG A 122 -6.20 5.36 -12.72
CA ARG A 122 -7.59 4.97 -13.02
C ARG A 122 -8.58 5.75 -12.18
N ASP A 123 -9.79 5.95 -12.71
CA ASP A 123 -10.92 6.47 -11.93
C ASP A 123 -11.57 5.39 -11.06
N VAL A 124 -12.61 5.77 -10.31
CA VAL A 124 -13.35 4.88 -9.40
C VAL A 124 -14.10 3.76 -10.14
N GLU A 125 -14.39 3.96 -11.42
CA GLU A 125 -14.94 2.91 -12.28
C GLU A 125 -13.84 1.99 -12.88
N GLY A 126 -12.56 2.23 -12.57
CA GLY A 126 -11.42 1.46 -13.06
C GLY A 126 -10.96 1.84 -14.47
N ARG A 127 -11.44 2.96 -15.02
CA ARG A 127 -11.08 3.42 -16.36
C ARG A 127 -9.81 4.25 -16.29
N THR A 128 -8.87 4.02 -17.22
CA THR A 128 -7.63 4.80 -17.29
C THR A 128 -7.92 6.27 -17.62
N ARG A 129 -7.37 7.17 -16.81
CA ARG A 129 -7.47 8.63 -16.96
C ARG A 129 -6.16 9.28 -17.32
N ALA A 130 -5.04 8.69 -16.91
CA ALA A 130 -3.74 9.12 -17.33
C ALA A 130 -2.76 7.95 -17.40
N LEU A 131 -1.79 8.06 -18.30
CA LEU A 131 -0.66 7.15 -18.34
C LEU A 131 0.63 7.89 -18.68
N LEU A 132 1.72 7.53 -18.01
CA LEU A 132 3.08 7.92 -18.35
C LEU A 132 3.83 6.64 -18.68
N LYS A 133 4.42 6.54 -19.87
CA LYS A 133 5.17 5.35 -20.27
C LYS A 133 6.49 5.72 -20.92
N THR A 134 7.45 4.83 -20.79
CA THR A 134 8.68 4.83 -21.58
C THR A 134 8.76 3.53 -22.37
N ASP A 135 9.15 3.59 -23.64
CA ASP A 135 9.42 2.39 -24.44
C ASP A 135 10.91 2.02 -24.43
N ARG A 136 11.27 0.93 -25.13
CA ARG A 136 12.66 0.45 -25.22
C ARG A 136 13.61 1.38 -26.00
N SER A 137 13.09 2.31 -26.79
CA SER A 137 13.87 3.32 -27.49
C SER A 137 14.17 4.55 -26.61
N GLY A 138 13.71 4.56 -25.36
CA GLY A 138 13.84 5.71 -24.46
C GLY A 138 12.81 6.80 -24.73
N ARG A 139 11.84 6.55 -25.62
CA ARG A 139 10.77 7.48 -25.91
C ARG A 139 9.80 7.51 -24.72
N ALA A 140 9.54 8.72 -24.21
CA ALA A 140 8.59 8.96 -23.13
C ALA A 140 7.29 9.54 -23.68
N GLU A 141 6.16 9.04 -23.19
CA GLU A 141 4.82 9.48 -23.57
C GLU A 141 3.97 9.70 -22.33
N LEU A 142 3.31 10.87 -22.24
CA LEU A 142 2.27 11.16 -21.25
C LEU A 142 0.94 11.32 -21.98
N HIS A 143 -0.12 10.67 -21.52
CA HIS A 143 -1.47 10.88 -22.04
C HIS A 143 -2.44 11.21 -20.91
N LEU A 144 -3.36 12.14 -21.17
CA LEU A 144 -4.59 12.30 -20.40
C LEU A 144 -5.77 11.88 -21.27
N LEU A 145 -6.65 11.06 -20.71
CA LEU A 145 -7.72 10.39 -21.44
C LEU A 145 -9.10 10.91 -21.01
N SER A 146 -9.96 11.15 -21.99
CA SER A 146 -11.37 11.46 -21.79
C SER A 146 -12.12 10.29 -21.13
N ALA A 147 -13.34 10.55 -20.66
CA ALA A 147 -14.24 9.53 -20.12
C ALA A 147 -14.36 8.26 -21.01
N LEU A 148 -14.30 8.45 -22.34
CA LEU A 148 -14.40 7.42 -23.38
C LEU A 148 -13.05 6.72 -23.70
N GLY A 149 -11.97 7.05 -22.98
CA GLY A 149 -10.65 6.46 -23.20
C GLY A 149 -9.89 7.04 -24.40
N LYS A 150 -10.29 8.22 -24.90
CA LYS A 150 -9.57 8.91 -26.00
C LYS A 150 -8.57 9.91 -25.42
N SER A 151 -7.35 9.95 -25.96
CA SER A 151 -6.35 10.94 -25.55
C SER A 151 -6.88 12.34 -25.88
N VAL A 152 -7.04 13.19 -24.88
CA VAL A 152 -7.39 14.63 -25.03
C VAL A 152 -6.16 15.52 -24.89
N PHE A 153 -5.11 14.98 -24.27
CA PHE A 153 -3.80 15.58 -24.20
C PHE A 153 -2.75 14.47 -24.36
N SER A 154 -1.69 14.73 -25.09
CA SER A 154 -0.53 13.84 -25.14
C SER A 154 0.77 14.61 -25.27
N THR A 155 1.81 14.17 -24.58
CA THR A 155 3.19 14.58 -24.87
C THR A 155 3.98 13.38 -25.34
N LEU A 156 4.94 13.64 -26.20
CA LEU A 156 5.89 12.66 -26.71
C LEU A 156 7.26 13.31 -26.73
N ALA A 157 8.24 12.67 -26.08
CA ALA A 157 9.63 13.06 -26.13
C ALA A 157 10.45 11.85 -26.61
N GLY A 158 11.14 11.99 -27.74
CA GLY A 158 12.05 10.97 -28.27
C GLY A 158 13.52 11.33 -27.98
N ALA A 159 14.39 10.32 -27.95
CA ALA A 159 15.84 10.54 -27.86
C ALA A 159 16.42 11.21 -29.11
N GLU A 160 15.87 10.89 -30.29
CA GLU A 160 16.35 11.34 -31.62
C GLU A 160 15.39 12.32 -32.31
N ARG A 161 14.20 12.55 -31.73
CA ARG A 161 13.14 13.37 -32.31
C ARG A 161 12.71 14.38 -31.27
N GLY A 162 12.55 15.63 -31.69
CA GLY A 162 12.13 16.72 -30.82
C GLY A 162 10.85 16.42 -30.02
N ALA A 163 10.58 17.26 -29.02
CA ALA A 163 9.41 17.09 -28.17
C ALA A 163 8.13 17.55 -28.89
N THR A 164 7.03 16.84 -28.67
CA THR A 164 5.70 17.22 -29.15
C THR A 164 4.67 17.20 -28.03
N VAL A 165 3.72 18.11 -28.10
CA VAL A 165 2.53 18.19 -27.25
C VAL A 165 1.32 18.38 -28.14
N HIS A 166 0.30 17.56 -27.93
CA HIS A 166 -0.97 17.64 -28.65
C HIS A 166 -2.11 17.87 -27.67
N MET A 167 -3.02 18.78 -28.04
CA MET A 167 -4.38 18.82 -27.50
C MET A 167 -5.34 18.30 -28.55
N CYS A 168 -6.20 17.37 -28.17
CA CYS A 168 -7.09 16.65 -29.07
C CYS A 168 -8.56 17.00 -28.79
N ASP A 169 -9.41 16.82 -29.79
CA ASP A 169 -10.86 16.87 -29.61
C ASP A 169 -11.41 15.63 -28.90
N SER A 170 -12.73 15.59 -28.69
CA SER A 170 -13.42 14.47 -28.02
C SER A 170 -13.31 13.13 -28.76
N ALA A 171 -13.04 13.15 -30.07
CA ALA A 171 -12.79 11.96 -30.86
C ALA A 171 -11.32 11.49 -30.79
N GLY A 172 -10.44 12.26 -30.15
CA GLY A 172 -9.01 11.98 -30.01
C GLY A 172 -8.17 12.51 -31.17
N ASN A 173 -8.73 13.37 -32.03
CA ASN A 173 -7.98 13.97 -33.13
C ASN A 173 -7.24 15.23 -32.66
N PRO A 174 -5.92 15.36 -32.91
CA PRO A 174 -5.18 16.56 -32.58
C PRO A 174 -5.75 17.82 -33.24
N ARG A 175 -5.90 18.89 -32.45
CA ARG A 175 -6.37 20.22 -32.89
C ARG A 175 -5.33 21.30 -32.65
N ILE A 176 -4.51 21.13 -31.63
CA ILE A 176 -3.39 22.02 -31.32
C ILE A 176 -2.14 21.17 -31.19
N HIS A 177 -1.07 21.61 -31.84
CA HIS A 177 0.24 20.99 -31.80
C HIS A 177 1.26 22.01 -31.34
N LEU A 178 2.07 21.65 -30.36
CA LEU A 178 3.32 22.32 -30.04
C LEU A 178 4.43 21.30 -30.32
N LEU A 179 5.38 21.66 -31.15
CA LEU A 179 6.41 20.73 -31.61
C LEU A 179 7.76 21.42 -31.75
N VAL A 180 8.82 20.65 -31.53
CA VAL A 180 10.14 20.93 -32.05
C VAL A 180 10.37 19.96 -33.19
N ALA A 181 10.60 20.49 -34.40
CA ALA A 181 10.88 19.68 -35.58
C ALA A 181 12.24 18.98 -35.43
N GLU A 182 12.50 17.99 -36.30
CA GLU A 182 13.75 17.21 -36.24
C GLU A 182 15.00 18.05 -36.50
N ASP A 183 14.85 19.14 -37.26
CA ASP A 183 15.88 20.16 -37.50
C ASP A 183 16.06 21.14 -36.32
N GLY A 184 15.30 20.95 -35.24
CA GLY A 184 15.34 21.77 -34.03
C GLY A 184 14.44 23.01 -34.08
N HIS A 185 13.73 23.27 -35.18
CA HIS A 185 12.90 24.45 -35.29
C HIS A 185 11.58 24.31 -34.50
N PRO A 186 11.24 25.25 -33.60
CA PRO A 186 10.00 25.21 -32.86
C PRO A 186 8.81 25.61 -33.75
N GLY A 187 7.65 25.02 -33.48
CA GLY A 187 6.41 25.32 -34.17
C GLY A 187 5.16 25.10 -33.32
N ILE A 188 4.13 25.91 -33.59
CA ILE A 188 2.77 25.76 -33.09
C ILE A 188 1.84 25.64 -34.30
N ALA A 189 0.98 24.63 -34.32
CA ALA A 189 0.00 24.44 -35.38
C ALA A 189 -1.42 24.25 -34.85
N LEU A 190 -2.39 24.84 -35.56
CA LEU A 190 -3.81 24.61 -35.38
C LEU A 190 -4.34 23.79 -36.55
N SER A 191 -5.03 22.69 -36.25
CA SER A 191 -5.54 21.75 -37.26
C SER A 191 -7.07 21.75 -37.29
N HIS A 192 -7.63 21.79 -38.49
CA HIS A 192 -9.06 21.65 -38.72
C HIS A 192 -9.50 20.18 -38.59
N ARG A 193 -10.83 19.95 -38.58
CA ARG A 193 -11.41 18.61 -38.36
C ARG A 193 -10.96 17.54 -39.36
N ASP A 194 -10.59 17.95 -40.56
CA ASP A 194 -10.05 17.12 -41.64
C ASP A 194 -8.55 16.79 -41.48
N GLY A 195 -7.93 17.22 -40.37
CA GLY A 195 -6.50 16.99 -40.08
C GLY A 195 -5.55 17.98 -40.76
N LYS A 196 -6.06 18.91 -41.58
CA LYS A 196 -5.22 19.91 -42.25
C LYS A 196 -4.86 21.04 -41.29
N ARG A 197 -3.58 21.40 -41.22
CA ARG A 197 -3.10 22.59 -40.52
C ARG A 197 -3.68 23.84 -41.20
N LYS A 198 -4.28 24.73 -40.42
CA LYS A 198 -4.88 26.00 -40.89
C LYS A 198 -4.08 27.23 -40.47
N ALA A 199 -3.36 27.13 -39.36
CA ALA A 199 -2.42 28.14 -38.92
C ALA A 199 -1.17 27.44 -38.37
N VAL A 200 0.01 27.94 -38.75
CA VAL A 200 1.29 27.46 -38.23
C VAL A 200 2.17 28.66 -37.92
N LEU A 201 2.55 28.83 -36.65
CA LEU A 201 3.60 29.74 -36.22
C LEU A 201 4.87 28.93 -36.07
N PHE A 202 5.97 29.32 -36.73
CA PHE A 202 7.21 28.56 -36.73
C PHE A 202 8.42 29.48 -36.88
N VAL A 203 9.60 28.93 -36.61
CA VAL A 203 10.88 29.55 -36.97
C VAL A 203 11.39 28.86 -38.24
N ASP A 204 11.76 29.62 -39.25
CA ASP A 204 12.29 29.09 -40.51
C ASP A 204 13.77 28.68 -40.38
N ASN A 205 14.32 28.11 -41.46
CA ASN A 205 15.70 27.63 -41.50
C ASN A 205 16.76 28.74 -41.39
N GLN A 206 16.35 30.01 -41.51
CA GLN A 206 17.22 31.17 -41.33
C GLN A 206 17.10 31.76 -39.91
N GLY A 207 16.24 31.19 -39.06
CA GLY A 207 15.99 31.67 -37.71
C GLY A 207 14.91 32.75 -37.62
N ASN A 208 14.20 33.05 -38.71
CA ASN A 208 13.17 34.09 -38.72
C ASN A 208 11.81 33.52 -38.28
N PRO A 209 11.04 34.26 -37.46
CA PRO A 209 9.68 33.85 -37.13
C PRO A 209 8.75 34.04 -38.32
N ALA A 210 7.89 33.07 -38.58
CA ALA A 210 6.94 33.09 -39.69
C ALA A 210 5.57 32.53 -39.27
N LEU A 211 4.51 33.10 -39.85
CA LEU A 211 3.13 32.65 -39.71
C LEU A 211 2.61 32.19 -41.09
N ALA A 212 2.27 30.91 -41.20
CA ALA A 212 1.57 30.37 -42.36
C ALA A 212 0.07 30.19 -42.06
N LEU A 213 -0.79 30.79 -42.88
CA LEU A 213 -2.24 30.63 -42.82
C LEU A 213 -2.76 29.94 -44.08
N SER A 214 -3.50 28.85 -43.92
CA SER A 214 -4.04 28.07 -45.04
C SER A 214 -5.54 28.30 -45.20
N GLY A 215 -5.94 28.78 -46.39
CA GLY A 215 -7.34 28.97 -46.75
C GLY A 215 -8.08 27.65 -47.03
N GLN A 216 -9.33 27.75 -47.49
CA GLN A 216 -10.11 26.58 -47.93
C GLN A 216 -9.49 25.87 -49.14
N SER A 217 -8.81 26.61 -50.02
CA SER A 217 -8.11 26.06 -51.20
C SER A 217 -6.85 25.26 -50.87
N GLY A 218 -6.41 25.23 -49.60
CA GLY A 218 -5.17 24.58 -49.18
C GLY A 218 -3.91 25.36 -49.50
N LYS A 219 -4.00 26.49 -50.20
CA LYS A 219 -2.86 27.40 -50.39
C LYS A 219 -2.55 28.11 -49.08
N SER A 220 -1.29 28.03 -48.67
CA SER A 220 -0.77 28.77 -47.51
C SER A 220 -0.26 30.14 -47.93
N LYS A 221 -0.65 31.17 -47.19
CA LYS A 221 -0.01 32.48 -47.23
C LYS A 221 0.96 32.55 -46.05
N ILE A 222 2.23 32.81 -46.33
CA ILE A 222 3.27 33.01 -45.31
C ILE A 222 3.40 34.51 -45.08
N VAL A 223 3.46 34.90 -43.82
CA VAL A 223 3.77 36.26 -43.36
C VAL A 223 4.98 36.15 -42.44
N ALA A 224 6.05 36.87 -42.78
CA ALA A 224 7.25 37.03 -41.97
C ALA A 224 7.47 38.55 -41.75
N PRO A 225 8.08 38.97 -40.63
CA PRO A 225 8.41 40.37 -40.37
C PRO A 225 9.44 40.94 -41.35
#